data_AF-A0A3D0NKG4-F1
#
_entry.id   AF-A0A3D0NKG4-F1
#
_cell.length_a   1.000
_cell.length_b   1.000
_cell.length_c   1.000
_cell.angle_alpha   90.00
_cell.angle_beta   90.00
_cell.angle_gamma   90.00
#
_symmetry.space_group_name_H-M   'P 1'
#
loop_
_entity.id
_entity.type
_entity.pdbx_description
1 polymer ?
#
loop_
_entity_poly.entity_id
_entity_poly.type
_entity_poly.pdbx_seq_one_letter_code
_entity_poly.pdbx_strand_id
1 'polypeptide(L)' 'AEALDAAMGRHGTAARGALDAHPGERIIDLGCGPGLSAVMLGAEVGPDGWVAAVDVAPGM' A
#
# COMPACT_ATOMS: atom_id res chain seq x y z
N ALA A 1 -10.18 -5.98 2.78
CA ALA A 1 -10.22 -4.55 2.44
C ALA A 1 -10.65 -3.72 3.65
N GLU A 2 -11.91 -3.78 4.08
CA GLU A 2 -12.46 -2.89 5.12
C GLU A 2 -11.72 -2.91 6.47
N ALA A 3 -11.33 -4.09 6.98
CA ALA A 3 -10.54 -4.20 8.21
C ALA A 3 -9.11 -3.63 8.07
N LEU A 4 -8.51 -3.71 6.87
CA LEU A 4 -7.20 -3.12 6.59
C LEU A 4 -7.31 -1.60 6.44
N ASP A 5 -8.35 -1.12 5.76
CA ASP A 5 -8.62 0.31 5.64
C ASP A 5 -8.81 0.95 7.03
N ALA A 6 -9.50 0.28 7.95
CA ALA A 6 -9.65 0.76 9.33
C ALA A 6 -8.30 0.85 10.08
N ALA A 7 -7.39 -0.10 9.86
CA ALA A 7 -6.08 -0.12 10.50
C ALA A 7 -5.13 0.99 9.99
N MET A 8 -5.32 1.46 8.75
CA MET A 8 -4.54 2.56 8.16
C MET A 8 -4.97 3.96 8.66
N GLY A 9 -6.15 4.04 9.29
CA GLY A 9 -6.73 5.30 9.76
C GLY A 9 -7.07 6.28 8.63
N ARG A 10 -7.65 7.43 9.00
CA ARG A 10 -8.23 8.39 8.05
C ARG A 10 -7.27 8.87 6.95
N HIS A 11 -5.99 9.04 7.27
CA HIS A 11 -5.02 9.55 6.30
C HIS A 11 -4.60 8.47 5.31
N GLY A 12 -4.43 7.22 5.77
CA GLY A 12 -4.10 6.12 4.87
C GLY A 12 -5.23 5.81 3.89
N THR A 13 -6.48 5.82 4.35
CA THR A 13 -7.65 5.66 3.46
C THR A 13 -7.73 6.78 2.42
N ALA A 14 -7.53 8.04 2.84
CA ALA A 14 -7.56 9.18 1.93
C ALA A 14 -6.41 9.13 0.92
N ALA A 15 -5.20 8.76 1.36
CA ALA A 15 -4.04 8.61 0.48
C ALA A 15 -4.25 7.50 -0.56
N ARG A 16 -4.83 6.35 -0.17
CA ARG A 16 -5.16 5.27 -1.10
C ARG A 16 -6.15 5.73 -2.17
N GLY A 17 -7.22 6.42 -1.76
CA GLY A 17 -8.20 6.97 -2.71
C GLY A 17 -7.63 8.06 -3.62
N ALA A 18 -6.67 8.86 -3.14
CA ALA A 18 -6.01 9.87 -3.96
C ALA A 18 -4.97 9.29 -4.92
N LEU A 19 -4.34 8.17 -4.54
CA LEU A 19 -3.39 7.46 -5.38
C LEU A 19 -4.09 6.75 -6.55
N ASP A 20 -5.28 6.19 -6.29
CA ASP A 20 -6.14 5.53 -7.29
C ASP A 20 -5.35 4.52 -8.13
N ALA A 21 -4.80 3.50 -7.46
CA ALA A 21 -3.92 2.54 -8.12
C ALA A 21 -4.65 1.69 -9.17
N HIS A 22 -3.98 1.45 -10.29
CA HIS A 22 -4.51 0.69 -11.41
C HIS A 22 -3.73 -0.62 -11.67
N PRO A 23 -4.37 -1.63 -12.29
CA PRO A 23 -3.69 -2.85 -12.69
C PRO A 23 -2.47 -2.58 -13.58
N GLY A 24 -1.36 -3.26 -13.31
CA GLY A 24 -0.09 -3.12 -14.03
C GLY A 24 0.80 -1.97 -13.54
N GLU A 25 0.33 -1.14 -12.59
CA GLU A 25 1.15 -0.04 -12.09
C GLU A 25 2.31 -0.51 -11.19
N ARG A 26 3.33 0.36 -11.12
CA ARG A 26 4.50 0.16 -10.26
C ARG A 26 4.54 1.26 -9.22
N ILE A 27 4.42 0.90 -7.95
CA ILE A 27 4.24 1.81 -6.83
C ILE A 27 5.39 1.62 -5.82
N ILE A 28 5.78 2.70 -5.13
CA ILE A 28 6.65 2.64 -3.96
C ILE A 28 5.90 3.10 -2.71
N ASP A 29 5.97 2.29 -1.66
CA ASP A 29 5.41 2.54 -0.33
C ASP A 29 6.56 2.82 0.65
N LEU A 30 6.70 4.08 1.07
CA LEU A 30 7.79 4.57 1.91
C LEU A 30 7.33 4.71 3.36
N GLY A 31 8.04 4.06 4.27
CA GLY A 31 7.59 3.92 5.66
C GLY A 31 6.45 2.91 5.76
N CYS A 32 6.60 1.77 5.08
CA CYS A 32 5.53 0.76 4.96
C CYS A 32 5.15 0.13 6.30
N GLY A 33 5.99 0.25 7.33
CA GLY A 33 5.78 -0.35 8.65
C GLY A 33 5.45 -1.83 8.53
N PRO A 34 4.32 -2.30 9.11
CA PRO A 34 3.88 -3.70 8.99
C PRO A 34 3.44 -4.13 7.57
N GLY A 35 3.45 -3.24 6.57
CA GLY A 35 3.16 -3.56 5.16
C GLY A 35 1.68 -3.60 4.78
N LEU A 36 0.77 -3.07 5.60
CA LEU A 36 -0.68 -3.12 5.34
C LEU A 36 -1.06 -2.42 4.02
N SER A 37 -0.53 -1.23 3.77
CA SER A 37 -0.71 -0.49 2.52
C SER A 37 -0.14 -1.25 1.33
N ALA A 38 1.08 -1.77 1.46
CA ALA A 38 1.73 -2.54 0.39
C ALA A 38 0.94 -3.79 -0.03
N VAL A 39 0.34 -4.51 0.92
CA VAL A 39 -0.52 -5.68 0.62
C VAL A 39 -1.79 -5.27 -0.14
N MET A 40 -2.44 -4.18 0.27
CA MET A 40 -3.62 -3.66 -0.42
C MET A 40 -3.28 -3.19 -1.83
N LEU A 41 -2.23 -2.39 -1.98
CA LEU A 41 -1.75 -1.90 -3.27
C LEU A 41 -1.33 -3.07 -4.18
N GLY A 42 -0.72 -4.12 -3.63
CA GLY A 42 -0.39 -5.33 -4.36
C GLY A 42 -1.61 -6.03 -4.97
N ALA A 43 -2.75 -6.00 -4.26
CA ALA A 43 -4.00 -6.52 -4.80
C ALA A 43 -4.60 -5.64 -5.89
N GLU A 44 -4.43 -4.31 -5.80
CA GLU A 44 -4.94 -3.33 -6.76
C GLU A 44 -4.15 -3.34 -8.08
N VAL A 45 -2.82 -3.36 -7.99
CA VAL A 45 -1.96 -3.40 -9.19
C VAL A 45 -1.96 -4.77 -9.87
N GLY A 46 -2.38 -5.82 -9.17
CA GLY A 46 -2.56 -7.15 -9.74
C GLY A 46 -1.27 -7.83 -10.21
N PRO A 47 -1.38 -8.94 -10.97
CA PRO A 47 -0.24 -9.81 -11.28
C PRO A 47 0.80 -9.18 -12.22
N ASP A 48 0.40 -8.20 -13.02
CA ASP A 48 1.27 -7.49 -13.96
C ASP A 48 1.89 -6.22 -13.36
N GLY A 49 1.46 -5.85 -12.14
CA GLY A 49 1.96 -4.71 -11.40
C GLY A 49 2.96 -5.09 -10.32
N TRP A 50 3.50 -4.09 -9.62
CA TRP A 50 4.46 -4.33 -8.55
C TRP A 50 4.50 -3.22 -7.50
N VAL A 51 4.77 -3.57 -6.24
CA VAL A 51 4.91 -2.62 -5.13
C VAL A 51 6.26 -2.82 -4.43
N ALA A 52 7.09 -1.77 -4.40
CA ALA A 52 8.25 -1.68 -3.51
C ALA A 52 7.81 -1.20 -2.14
N ALA A 53 7.83 -2.06 -1.13
CA ALA A 53 7.63 -1.65 0.26
C ALA A 53 8.99 -1.45 0.94
N VAL A 54 9.24 -0.26 1.47
CA VAL A 54 10.51 0.08 2.12
C VAL A 54 10.25 0.81 3.43
N ASP A 55 10.86 0.33 4.51
CA ASP A 55 10.93 1.05 5.77
C ASP A 55 12.39 1.31 6.16
N VAL A 56 12.61 2.40 6.89
CA VAL A 56 13.94 2.77 7.41
C VAL A 56 14.23 2.05 8.72
N ALA A 57 13.20 1.60 9.44
CA ALA A 57 13.33 0.88 10.70
C ALA A 57 13.98 -0.50 10.47
N PRO A 58 15.08 -0.82 11.17
CA PRO A 58 15.71 -2.13 11.05
C PRO A 58 14.76 -3.27 11.49
N GLY A 59 14.73 -4.35 10.71
CA GLY A 59 13.93 -5.54 11.04
C GLY A 59 12.45 -5.45 10.65
N MET A 60 12.07 -4.39 9.95
CA MET A 60 10.86 -4.36 9.13
C MET A 60 11.11 -5.06 7.79
#